data_AF-A0A6P1VSJ5-F1
#
_entry.id   AF-A0A6P1VSJ5-F1
#
_cell.length_a   1.000
_cell.length_b   1.000
_cell.length_c   1.000
_cell.angle_alpha   90.00
_cell.angle_beta   90.00
_cell.angle_gamma   90.00
#
_symmetry.space_group_name_H-M   'P 1'
#
loop_
_entity.id
_entity.type
_entity.pdbx_description
1 polymer ?
#
loop_
_entity_poly.entity_id
_entity_poly.type
_entity_poly.pdbx_seq_one_letter_code
_entity_poly.pdbx_strand_id
1 'polypeptide(L)'
;METDYFSLRLSSLTADLPIHADQQQSAVTAAQNTFEELRRQGVPLQQALENAESVLLETITPTLDAASRLKDILADDFDQQPELASSPHFPVLLQKFMSWLVEPQSRLANAYIIGLITEYRDKHLTHGV
;
A
#
# COMPACT_ATOMS: atom_id res chain seq x y z
N MET A 1 -24.99 11.02 -7.27
CA MET A 1 -23.59 10.85 -7.68
C MET A 1 -22.74 10.63 -6.43
N GLU A 2 -23.00 9.54 -5.70
CA GLU A 2 -22.21 9.10 -4.52
C GLU A 2 -21.20 8.00 -4.89
N THR A 3 -21.24 7.51 -6.14
CA THR A 3 -20.44 6.40 -6.65
C THR A 3 -18.93 6.67 -6.64
N ASP A 4 -18.52 7.94 -6.67
CA ASP A 4 -17.12 8.32 -6.76
C ASP A 4 -16.43 8.55 -5.41
N TYR A 5 -17.16 8.57 -4.28
CA TYR A 5 -16.56 8.90 -2.98
C TYR A 5 -15.45 7.91 -2.58
N PHE A 6 -15.77 6.62 -2.53
CA PHE A 6 -14.82 5.58 -2.12
C PHE A 6 -13.67 5.41 -3.12
N SER A 7 -13.95 5.57 -4.42
CA SER A 7 -12.92 5.56 -5.46
C SER A 7 -11.93 6.72 -5.30
N LEU A 8 -12.42 7.95 -5.13
CA LEU A 8 -11.57 9.12 -4.89
C LEU A 8 -10.77 9.01 -3.59
N ARG A 9 -11.43 8.53 -2.52
CA ARG A 9 -10.79 8.30 -1.22
C ARG A 9 -9.65 7.30 -1.35
N LEU A 10 -9.89 6.19 -2.04
CA LEU A 10 -8.89 5.17 -2.27
C LEU A 10 -7.72 5.72 -3.11
N SER A 11 -8.00 6.36 -4.25
CA SER A 11 -6.96 6.96 -5.09
C SER A 11 -6.11 7.97 -4.34
N SER A 12 -6.69 8.77 -3.45
CA SER A 12 -5.94 9.71 -2.61
C SER A 12 -5.02 9.03 -1.61
N LEU A 13 -5.41 7.87 -1.06
CA LEU A 13 -4.63 7.13 -0.07
C LEU A 13 -3.53 6.29 -0.71
N THR A 14 -3.69 5.93 -1.99
CA THR A 14 -2.87 4.92 -2.66
C THR A 14 -2.19 5.45 -3.92
N ALA A 15 -2.16 6.77 -4.12
CA ALA A 15 -1.65 7.40 -5.35
C ALA A 15 -0.22 6.93 -5.72
N ASP A 16 0.62 6.69 -4.72
CA ASP A 16 2.01 6.26 -4.89
C ASP A 16 2.21 4.75 -4.71
N LEU A 17 1.11 3.99 -4.57
CA LEU A 17 1.15 2.57 -4.28
C LEU A 17 0.74 1.74 -5.50
N PRO A 18 1.52 0.69 -5.86
CA PRO A 18 1.18 -0.27 -6.89
C PRO A 18 0.04 -1.20 -6.45
N ILE A 19 -1.16 -0.66 -6.30
CA ILE A 19 -2.36 -1.46 -6.04
C ILE A 19 -2.96 -1.90 -7.38
N HIS A 20 -3.16 -3.21 -7.54
CA HIS A 20 -3.78 -3.75 -8.74
C HIS A 20 -5.21 -3.23 -8.90
N ALA A 21 -5.61 -2.93 -10.14
CA ALA A 21 -6.94 -2.41 -10.45
C ALA A 21 -8.07 -3.31 -9.89
N ASP A 22 -7.87 -4.63 -9.90
CA ASP A 22 -8.83 -5.59 -9.34
C ASP A 22 -8.96 -5.46 -7.82
N GLN A 23 -7.86 -5.20 -7.11
CA GLN A 23 -7.89 -4.96 -5.66
C GLN A 23 -8.55 -3.61 -5.35
N GLN A 24 -8.27 -2.57 -6.15
CA GLN A 24 -8.93 -1.27 -6.00
C GLN A 24 -10.44 -1.39 -6.19
N GLN A 25 -10.86 -2.06 -7.27
CA GLN A 25 -12.27 -2.30 -7.57
C GLN A 25 -12.93 -3.13 -6.48
N SER A 26 -12.27 -4.19 -6.00
CA SER A 26 -12.80 -5.03 -4.93
C SER A 26 -12.98 -4.25 -3.63
N ALA A 27 -12.03 -3.40 -3.26
CA ALA A 27 -12.10 -2.57 -2.05
C ALA A 27 -13.24 -1.55 -2.15
N VAL A 28 -13.36 -0.85 -3.29
CA VAL A 28 -14.43 0.12 -3.55
C VAL A 28 -15.79 -0.55 -3.51
N THR A 29 -15.95 -1.70 -4.17
CA THR A 29 -17.22 -2.45 -4.17
C THR A 29 -17.59 -2.96 -2.78
N ALA A 30 -16.62 -3.45 -2.00
CA ALA A 30 -16.86 -3.86 -0.61
C ALA A 30 -17.33 -2.69 0.28
N ALA A 31 -16.68 -1.52 0.15
CA ALA A 31 -17.06 -0.31 0.87
C ALA A 31 -18.45 0.19 0.46
N GLN A 32 -18.76 0.22 -0.84
CA GLN A 32 -20.08 0.61 -1.35
C GLN A 32 -21.18 -0.32 -0.84
N ASN A 33 -20.98 -1.64 -0.93
CA ASN A 33 -21.95 -2.62 -0.43
C ASN A 33 -22.18 -2.46 1.08
N THR A 34 -21.11 -2.23 1.85
CA THR A 34 -21.20 -1.99 3.29
C THR A 34 -21.97 -0.72 3.60
N PHE A 35 -21.67 0.38 2.89
CA PHE A 35 -22.38 1.64 3.03
C PHE A 35 -23.87 1.47 2.75
N GLU A 36 -24.24 0.89 1.60
CA GLU A 36 -25.64 0.68 1.23
C GLU A 36 -26.38 -0.18 2.26
N GLU A 37 -25.75 -1.24 2.76
CA GLU A 37 -26.34 -2.13 3.75
C GLU A 37 -26.58 -1.42 5.08
N LEU A 38 -25.61 -0.64 5.58
CA LEU A 38 -25.78 0.17 6.78
C LEU A 38 -26.86 1.25 6.61
N ARG A 39 -26.96 1.84 5.41
CA ARG A 39 -28.04 2.79 5.08
C ARG A 39 -29.42 2.13 5.11
N ARG A 40 -29.55 0.89 4.61
CA ARG A 40 -30.81 0.11 4.71
C ARG A 40 -31.19 -0.22 6.14
N GLN A 41 -30.19 -0.43 7.01
CA GLN A 41 -30.37 -0.69 8.43
C GLN A 41 -30.70 0.58 9.26
N GLY A 42 -30.77 1.75 8.62
CA GLY A 42 -31.10 3.01 9.28
C GLY A 42 -29.94 3.62 10.07
N VAL A 43 -28.70 3.19 9.83
CA VAL A 43 -27.51 3.75 10.45
C VAL A 43 -27.32 5.21 10.01
N PRO A 44 -26.96 6.12 10.93
CA PRO A 44 -26.66 7.51 10.57
C PRO A 44 -25.61 7.60 9.46
N LEU A 45 -25.78 8.55 8.54
CA LEU A 45 -24.94 8.69 7.34
C LEU A 45 -23.43 8.67 7.68
N GLN A 46 -23.03 9.45 8.68
CA GLN A 46 -21.63 9.57 9.08
C GLN A 46 -21.06 8.24 9.58
N GLN A 47 -21.81 7.51 10.40
CA GLN A 47 -21.40 6.20 10.91
C GLN A 47 -21.36 5.14 9.80
N ALA A 48 -22.27 5.21 8.82
CA ALA A 48 -22.24 4.34 7.65
C ALA A 48 -20.99 4.60 6.78
N LEU A 49 -20.59 5.87 6.63
CA LEU A 49 -19.36 6.25 5.92
C LEU A 49 -18.12 5.76 6.66
N GLU A 50 -18.01 6.01 7.96
CA GLU A 50 -16.86 5.59 8.78
C GLU A 50 -16.65 4.07 8.72
N ASN A 51 -17.72 3.28 8.84
CA ASN A 51 -17.64 1.83 8.73
C ASN A 51 -17.25 1.36 7.33
N ALA A 52 -17.81 1.96 6.28
CA ALA A 52 -17.46 1.64 4.90
C ALA A 52 -16.01 2.02 4.57
N GLU A 53 -15.50 3.12 5.12
CA GLU A 53 -14.09 3.49 5.04
C GLU A 53 -13.19 2.50 5.78
N SER A 54 -13.61 1.96 6.94
CA SER A 54 -12.86 0.90 7.63
C SER A 54 -12.69 -0.32 6.72
N VAL A 55 -13.78 -0.78 6.09
CA VAL A 55 -13.72 -1.92 5.15
C VAL A 55 -12.84 -1.62 3.94
N LEU A 56 -12.90 -0.40 3.41
CA LEU A 56 -12.02 0.06 2.33
C LEU A 56 -10.54 -0.07 2.74
N LEU A 57 -10.20 0.44 3.92
CA LEU A 57 -8.84 0.43 4.46
C LEU A 57 -8.36 -0.98 4.76
N GLU A 58 -9.17 -1.81 5.41
CA GLU A 58 -8.85 -3.20 5.74
C GLU A 58 -8.44 -4.01 4.51
N THR A 59 -9.08 -3.74 3.36
CA THR A 59 -8.77 -4.41 2.09
C THR A 59 -7.37 -4.05 1.56
N ILE A 60 -6.84 -2.87 1.90
CA ILE A 60 -5.53 -2.37 1.47
C ILE A 60 -4.47 -2.31 2.58
N THR A 61 -4.85 -2.56 3.84
CA THR A 61 -3.96 -2.52 5.02
C THR A 61 -2.66 -3.29 4.80
N PRO A 62 -2.67 -4.53 4.25
CA PRO A 62 -1.41 -5.23 4.00
C PRO A 62 -0.45 -4.45 3.11
N THR A 63 -0.97 -3.80 2.06
CA THR A 63 -0.17 -2.98 1.14
C THR A 63 0.32 -1.69 1.79
N LEU A 64 -0.49 -1.07 2.65
CA LEU A 64 -0.09 0.10 3.43
C LEU A 64 1.02 -0.25 4.43
N ASP A 65 0.87 -1.36 5.15
CA ASP A 65 1.86 -1.84 6.12
C ASP A 65 3.18 -2.20 5.43
N ALA A 66 3.10 -2.89 4.29
CA ALA A 66 4.27 -3.22 3.49
C ALA A 66 4.97 -1.96 2.95
N ALA A 67 4.21 -0.98 2.48
CA ALA A 67 4.74 0.29 1.99
C ALA A 67 5.43 1.08 3.10
N SER A 68 4.81 1.14 4.29
CA SER A 68 5.40 1.78 5.46
C SER A 68 6.72 1.11 5.84
N ARG A 69 6.72 -0.22 5.96
CA ARG A 69 7.92 -0.98 6.30
C ARG A 69 9.05 -0.81 5.29
N LEU A 70 8.72 -0.79 4.00
CA LEU A 70 9.73 -0.55 2.97
C LEU A 70 10.31 0.87 3.08
N LYS A 71 9.49 1.88 3.36
CA LYS A 71 9.99 3.25 3.60
C LYS A 71 10.93 3.30 4.80
N ASP A 72 10.62 2.61 5.88
CA ASP A 72 11.47 2.55 7.07
C ASP A 72 12.82 1.91 6.74
N ILE A 73 12.84 0.76 6.06
CA ILE A 73 14.08 0.10 5.63
C ILE A 73 14.92 1.01 4.72
N LEU A 74 14.28 1.70 3.77
CA LEU A 74 14.99 2.60 2.85
C LEU A 74 15.54 3.83 3.58
N ALA A 75 14.84 4.33 4.60
CA ALA A 75 15.32 5.45 5.40
C ALA A 75 16.48 5.07 6.32
N ASP A 76 16.47 3.85 6.88
CA ASP A 76 17.47 3.39 7.84
C ASP A 76 18.76 2.88 7.16
N ASP A 77 18.62 2.05 6.11
CA ASP A 77 19.74 1.32 5.49
C ASP A 77 20.19 1.92 4.13
N PHE A 78 19.38 2.80 3.53
CA PHE A 78 19.62 3.37 2.20
C PHE A 78 19.45 4.90 2.15
N ASP A 79 19.71 5.60 3.26
CA ASP A 79 19.58 7.05 3.41
C ASP A 79 20.35 7.85 2.34
N GLN A 80 21.50 7.35 1.88
CA GLN A 80 22.32 7.94 0.82
C GLN A 80 21.71 7.78 -0.59
N GLN A 81 20.59 7.06 -0.74
CA GLN A 81 19.95 6.72 -2.02
C GLN A 81 18.44 7.02 -2.00
N PRO A 82 18.04 8.29 -1.85
CA PRO A 82 16.62 8.69 -1.76
C PRO A 82 15.80 8.35 -3.01
N GLU A 83 16.46 8.11 -4.15
CA GLU A 83 15.84 7.67 -5.41
C GLU A 83 15.08 6.33 -5.24
N LEU A 84 15.54 5.45 -4.34
CA LEU A 84 14.87 4.18 -4.06
C LEU A 84 13.49 4.36 -3.40
N ALA A 85 13.30 5.46 -2.66
CA ALA A 85 12.04 5.80 -1.99
C ALA A 85 11.05 6.56 -2.90
N SER A 86 11.42 6.79 -4.16
CA SER A 86 10.63 7.54 -5.14
C SER A 86 10.30 6.71 -6.38
N SER A 87 9.38 7.19 -7.21
CA SER A 87 9.12 6.62 -8.53
C SER A 87 10.36 6.78 -9.43
N PRO A 88 10.76 5.76 -10.22
CA PRO A 88 10.04 4.52 -10.50
C PRO A 88 10.38 3.34 -9.57
N HIS A 89 11.35 3.49 -8.66
CA HIS A 89 11.91 2.37 -7.90
C HIS A 89 10.99 1.88 -6.77
N PHE A 90 10.41 2.80 -6.01
CA PHE A 90 9.61 2.45 -4.84
C PHE A 90 8.43 1.50 -5.16
N PRO A 91 7.59 1.75 -6.19
CA PRO A 91 6.53 0.81 -6.56
C PRO A 91 7.06 -0.56 -6.99
N VAL A 92 8.19 -0.61 -7.69
CA VAL A 92 8.81 -1.87 -8.15
C VAL A 92 9.32 -2.68 -6.97
N LEU A 93 10.02 -2.02 -6.03
CA LEU A 93 10.53 -2.64 -4.81
C LEU A 93 9.37 -3.16 -3.95
N LEU A 94 8.31 -2.34 -3.77
CA LEU A 94 7.14 -2.75 -3.00
C LEU A 94 6.47 -3.97 -3.60
N GLN A 95 6.22 -3.97 -4.91
CA GLN A 95 5.60 -5.11 -5.58
C GLN A 95 6.47 -6.36 -5.49
N LYS A 96 7.79 -6.22 -5.65
CA LYS A 96 8.74 -7.34 -5.59
C LYS A 96 8.83 -7.95 -4.20
N PHE A 97 8.74 -7.14 -3.15
CA PHE A 97 8.97 -7.58 -1.77
C PHE A 97 7.71 -7.72 -0.93
N MET A 98 6.53 -7.51 -1.52
CA MET A 98 5.23 -7.51 -0.85
C MET A 98 5.04 -8.70 0.10
N SER A 99 5.34 -9.92 -0.36
CA SER A 99 5.19 -11.16 0.42
C SER A 99 6.01 -11.14 1.72
N TRP A 100 7.23 -10.60 1.69
CA TRP A 100 8.13 -10.57 2.84
C TRP A 100 7.91 -9.34 3.73
N LEU A 101 7.36 -8.26 3.16
CA LEU A 101 7.06 -7.03 3.89
C LEU A 101 5.83 -7.19 4.80
N VAL A 102 4.86 -8.03 4.40
CA VAL A 102 3.64 -8.33 5.19
C VAL A 102 3.90 -9.37 6.30
N GLU A 103 4.96 -10.16 6.22
CA GLU A 103 5.30 -11.16 7.25
C GLU A 103 5.77 -10.53 8.58
N PRO A 104 5.59 -11.22 9.73
CA PRO A 104 6.00 -10.72 11.04
C PRO A 104 7.47 -10.27 11.07
N GLN A 105 7.73 -9.14 11.72
CA GLN A 105 9.06 -8.55 11.78
C GLN A 105 10.05 -9.51 12.47
N SER A 106 11.10 -9.86 11.74
CA SER A 106 12.25 -10.62 12.24
C SER A 106 13.52 -9.96 11.75
N ARG A 107 14.56 -9.91 12.61
CA ARG A 107 15.88 -9.39 12.24
C ARG A 107 16.44 -10.08 10.99
N LEU A 108 16.19 -11.39 10.83
CA LEU A 108 16.62 -12.16 9.66
C LEU A 108 15.86 -11.75 8.40
N ALA A 109 14.56 -11.48 8.51
CA ALA A 109 13.74 -11.03 7.38
C ALA A 109 14.18 -9.64 6.90
N ASN A 110 14.47 -8.71 7.81
CA ASN A 110 14.97 -7.38 7.45
C ASN A 110 16.34 -7.47 6.78
N ALA A 111 17.28 -8.24 7.33
CA ALA A 111 18.60 -8.43 6.71
C ALA A 111 18.51 -9.04 5.30
N TYR A 112 17.57 -9.97 5.08
CA TYR A 112 17.33 -10.56 3.77
C TYR A 112 16.76 -9.54 2.77
N ILE A 113 15.77 -8.73 3.18
CA ILE A 113 15.20 -7.65 2.36
C ILE A 113 16.28 -6.64 1.97
N ILE A 114 17.12 -6.20 2.92
CA ILE A 114 18.24 -5.28 2.67
C ILE A 114 19.22 -5.86 1.64
N GLY A 115 19.57 -7.15 1.76
CA GLY A 115 20.42 -7.82 0.77
C GLY A 115 19.84 -7.77 -0.65
N LEU A 116 18.54 -8.04 -0.79
CA LEU A 116 17.85 -8.01 -2.08
C LEU A 116 17.67 -6.59 -2.65
N ILE A 117 17.47 -5.58 -1.80
CA ILE A 117 17.44 -4.18 -2.22
C ILE A 117 18.84 -3.75 -2.69
N THR A 118 19.90 -4.20 -2.02
CA THR A 118 21.29 -3.96 -2.43
C THR A 118 21.56 -4.54 -3.82
N GLU A 119 21.17 -5.79 -4.07
CA GLU A 119 21.29 -6.39 -5.41
C GLU A 119 20.48 -5.64 -6.49
N TYR A 120 19.28 -5.15 -6.13
CA TYR A 120 18.47 -4.35 -7.04
C TYR A 120 19.16 -3.03 -7.38
N ARG A 121 19.62 -2.30 -6.36
CA ARG A 121 20.40 -1.06 -6.51
C ARG A 121 21.59 -1.31 -7.42
N ASP A 122 22.34 -2.38 -7.16
CA ASP A 122 23.57 -2.66 -7.87
C ASP A 122 23.33 -2.77 -9.38
N LYS A 123 22.23 -3.44 -9.77
CA LYS A 123 21.83 -3.65 -11.17
C LYS A 123 21.21 -2.43 -11.85
N HIS A 124 20.56 -1.56 -11.10
CA HIS A 124 19.71 -0.50 -11.67
C HIS A 124 20.21 0.93 -11.45
N LEU A 125 21.07 1.16 -10.47
CA LEU A 125 21.56 2.49 -10.10
C LEU A 125 23.08 2.64 -10.29
N THR A 126 23.87 1.58 -10.10
CA THR A 126 25.34 1.66 -10.22
C THR A 126 25.93 1.19 -11.56
N HIS A 127 25.18 0.48 -12.42
CA HIS A 127 25.66 0.06 -13.75
C HIS A 127 25.55 1.16 -14.84
N GLY A 128 25.64 2.43 -14.43
CA GLY A 128 25.63 3.60 -15.32
C GLY A 128 26.97 4.37 -15.33
N VAL A 129 28.08 3.73 -14.97
CA VAL A 129 29.45 4.28 -15.05
C VAL A 129 30.33 3.38 -15.90
#